data_AF-A0A8J9Z5F7-F1
#
_entry.id   AF-A0A8J9Z5F7-F1
#
_cell.length_a   1.000
_cell.length_b   1.000
_cell.length_c   1.000
_cell.angle_alpha   90.00
_cell.angle_beta   90.00
_cell.angle_gamma   90.00
#
_symmetry.space_group_name_H-M   'P 1'
#
loop_
_entity.id
_entity.type
_entity.pdbx_description
1 polymer ?
#
loop_
_entity_poly.entity_id
_entity_poly.type
_entity_poly.pdbx_seq_one_letter_code
_entity_poly.pdbx_strand_id
1 'polypeptide(L)'
;MNTIIRHAFGKFHTTTLTCLSPVCNHIRSCARPFDFSRSLGGTARPSCVPAHPLHTRRGTGRPACVLTHISSARLVTADICATRRQFQDSACRGGSIMATAVRLPARSGVEFAGKEFPFNNLVLEGGGAKGIAYIGAAKILEDAGIMKNIKRFGGTSAGAITAALLAVGMTSEEMMTTLSGVNLWDVLMDGGGHRWIPWLDYISYARNLIYNKGANPGNEFLKWFGDVIREQVKRHGLDEDVTFLELYKVLDVELCIVAYNVQYARELYFHVKTAPLMRVREAVRMSMSIPVAFEPYERGGFLHIDGGLVANYPVYCFDGWWLSLNPEDTFQAKFDGKTETEVKTLMSPENLRDKRFSPVQNSNGGEKTLGLILFSEDTDPSPHEADLEARLRRLEKKDPTARKVRPGTDLASTYEKDHAEREEFNREERKRFAGYGKGLIRIERVYQSSTPDTLEENFMKEFKEEDFAPWGWTKAEAFAAYFPQVERGKEPTDEVLKHLKDNWLVLEAKTLSLGEKKVKTSMQYYSSLLDFMGKNEPFEKEDVERTIGIDVDYVGTMDFDMANDDMNFLMDQGAAAAVAFLREYQSDA
;
A
#
# COMPACT_ATOMS: atom_id res chain seq x y z
N MET A 1 6.72 -1.48 -17.22
CA MET A 1 5.36 -0.89 -17.08
C MET A 1 4.74 -0.32 -18.36
N ASN A 2 5.24 0.80 -18.93
CA ASN A 2 4.51 1.58 -19.95
C ASN A 2 3.89 0.78 -21.11
N THR A 3 4.59 -0.25 -21.63
CA THR A 3 4.07 -1.12 -22.70
C THR A 3 2.85 -1.93 -22.30
N ILE A 4 2.77 -2.39 -21.04
CA ILE A 4 1.67 -3.20 -20.49
C ILE A 4 0.43 -2.32 -20.28
N ILE A 5 0.61 -1.13 -19.66
CA ILE A 5 -0.47 -0.13 -19.48
C ILE A 5 -1.03 0.31 -20.84
N ARG A 6 -0.16 0.54 -21.83
CA ARG A 6 -0.56 0.80 -23.22
C ARG A 6 -1.24 -0.40 -23.90
N HIS A 7 -0.97 -1.64 -23.51
CA HIS A 7 -1.66 -2.82 -24.06
C HIS A 7 -3.04 -3.04 -23.44
N ALA A 8 -3.20 -2.76 -22.13
CA ALA A 8 -4.48 -2.83 -21.43
C ALA A 8 -5.48 -1.77 -21.95
N PHE A 9 -5.04 -0.53 -22.14
CA PHE A 9 -5.93 0.59 -22.51
C PHE A 9 -5.87 1.00 -23.99
N GLY A 10 -4.82 0.63 -24.74
CA GLY A 10 -4.61 1.08 -26.12
C GLY A 10 -5.35 0.31 -27.21
N LYS A 11 -5.97 -0.84 -26.90
CA LYS A 11 -6.72 -1.64 -27.89
C LYS A 11 -8.13 -1.13 -28.20
N PHE A 12 -8.61 -0.09 -27.50
CA PHE A 12 -10.00 0.36 -27.57
C PHE A 12 -10.23 1.69 -28.31
N HIS A 13 -9.33 2.12 -29.21
CA HIS A 13 -9.63 3.21 -30.17
C HIS A 13 -8.92 3.02 -31.53
N THR A 14 -9.60 2.35 -32.47
CA THR A 14 -9.35 2.46 -33.92
C THR A 14 -10.66 2.57 -34.69
N THR A 15 -11.39 3.67 -34.49
CA THR A 15 -12.51 4.04 -35.36
C THR A 15 -12.00 5.06 -36.38
N THR A 16 -11.55 4.57 -37.53
CA THR A 16 -10.98 5.39 -38.60
C THR A 16 -12.08 6.23 -39.26
N LEU A 17 -12.23 7.49 -38.86
CA LEU A 17 -13.16 8.42 -39.49
C LEU A 17 -12.57 8.93 -40.81
N THR A 18 -12.92 8.24 -41.90
CA THR A 18 -12.56 8.61 -43.27
C THR A 18 -13.23 9.91 -43.70
N CYS A 19 -12.41 10.89 -44.11
CA CYS A 19 -12.91 12.14 -44.67
C CYS A 19 -13.63 11.91 -46.02
N LEU A 20 -14.87 12.39 -46.13
CA LEU A 20 -15.52 12.71 -47.40
C LEU A 20 -16.02 14.17 -47.37
N SER A 21 -15.97 14.80 -48.54
CA SER A 21 -15.91 16.26 -48.77
C SER A 21 -17.28 16.82 -49.24
N PRO A 22 -17.43 18.09 -49.66
CA PRO A 22 -17.36 19.33 -48.87
C PRO A 22 -18.63 20.23 -49.02
N VAL A 23 -18.81 21.25 -48.15
CA VAL A 23 -19.65 22.43 -48.44
C VAL A 23 -18.95 23.72 -47.96
N CYS A 24 -19.19 24.84 -48.66
CA CYS A 24 -18.28 25.98 -48.75
C CYS A 24 -18.48 27.13 -47.72
N ASN A 25 -17.38 27.89 -47.57
CA ASN A 25 -17.28 29.36 -47.45
C ASN A 25 -17.47 30.12 -46.10
N HIS A 26 -16.41 30.90 -45.83
CA HIS A 26 -16.38 32.27 -45.27
C HIS A 26 -17.01 32.56 -43.89
N ILE A 27 -16.14 32.97 -42.96
CA ILE A 27 -15.81 34.41 -42.74
C ILE A 27 -14.43 34.52 -42.08
N ARG A 28 -13.77 35.70 -42.19
CA ARG A 28 -12.42 35.93 -41.65
C ARG A 28 -12.44 36.19 -40.14
N SER A 29 -11.34 35.83 -39.48
CA SER A 29 -11.07 36.16 -38.08
C SER A 29 -10.89 37.68 -37.87
N CYS A 30 -11.35 38.17 -36.73
CA CYS A 30 -10.88 39.42 -36.11
C CYS A 30 -10.42 39.08 -34.70
N ALA A 31 -9.11 38.93 -34.53
CA ALA A 31 -8.48 38.69 -33.24
C ALA A 31 -7.66 39.90 -32.80
N ARG A 32 -7.82 40.33 -31.55
CA ARG A 32 -6.83 41.08 -30.79
C ARG A 32 -6.81 40.55 -29.36
N PRO A 33 -5.63 40.31 -28.77
CA PRO A 33 -5.53 39.94 -27.35
C PRO A 33 -5.85 41.16 -26.48
N PHE A 34 -6.28 40.90 -25.24
CA PHE A 34 -6.31 41.91 -24.18
C PHE A 34 -5.24 41.59 -23.15
N ASP A 35 -4.34 42.55 -22.95
CA ASP A 35 -3.22 42.48 -22.02
C ASP A 35 -3.58 43.22 -20.73
N PHE A 36 -3.06 42.79 -19.58
CA PHE A 36 -3.46 43.32 -18.27
C PHE A 36 -2.25 43.74 -17.44
N SER A 37 -1.99 45.04 -17.36
CA SER A 37 -1.02 45.60 -16.44
C SER A 37 -1.46 46.97 -15.87
N ARG A 38 -1.28 47.12 -14.55
CA ARG A 38 -1.20 48.38 -13.75
C ARG A 38 -2.26 49.48 -14.04
N SER A 39 -3.04 49.95 -13.05
CA SER A 39 -2.46 50.66 -11.89
C SER A 39 -3.52 51.16 -10.88
N LEU A 40 -3.06 51.28 -9.62
CA LEU A 40 -3.33 52.34 -8.62
C LEU A 40 -4.73 52.99 -8.47
N GLY A 41 -5.35 52.72 -7.31
CA GLY A 41 -5.62 53.77 -6.30
C GLY A 41 -6.87 54.65 -6.41
N GLY A 42 -7.73 54.62 -5.37
CA GLY A 42 -8.81 55.59 -5.18
C GLY A 42 -9.70 55.32 -3.96
N THR A 43 -9.69 56.21 -2.96
CA THR A 43 -10.44 56.07 -1.70
C THR A 43 -11.72 56.92 -1.68
N ALA A 44 -12.90 56.33 -1.43
CA ALA A 44 -14.08 57.07 -0.96
C ALA A 44 -15.19 56.21 -0.29
N ARG A 45 -15.62 56.66 0.89
CA ARG A 45 -16.92 56.48 1.58
C ARG A 45 -17.09 57.74 2.47
N PRO A 46 -18.27 58.08 3.07
CA PRO A 46 -19.59 57.44 3.01
C PRO A 46 -20.74 58.42 2.63
N SER A 47 -21.98 57.93 2.53
CA SER A 47 -23.21 58.70 2.81
C SER A 47 -24.42 57.75 3.01
N CYS A 48 -25.50 58.22 3.67
CA CYS A 48 -26.60 57.36 4.15
C CYS A 48 -27.98 58.03 4.05
N VAL A 49 -29.03 57.25 3.69
CA VAL A 49 -30.40 57.30 4.28
C VAL A 49 -31.22 58.59 3.95
N PRO A 50 -32.58 58.70 4.14
CA PRO A 50 -33.65 57.73 4.48
C PRO A 50 -34.80 57.60 3.44
N ALA A 51 -35.70 56.62 3.63
CA ALA A 51 -37.17 56.86 3.73
C ALA A 51 -37.97 55.59 4.17
N HIS A 52 -38.96 55.79 5.04
CA HIS A 52 -40.03 54.87 5.48
C HIS A 52 -41.35 55.70 5.43
N PRO A 53 -42.57 55.30 5.92
CA PRO A 53 -42.99 54.17 6.80
C PRO A 53 -44.12 53.32 6.12
N LEU A 54 -44.93 52.42 6.71
CA LEU A 54 -45.70 52.27 7.98
C LEU A 54 -46.03 50.74 8.17
N HIS A 55 -46.65 50.15 9.23
CA HIS A 55 -47.14 50.57 10.56
C HIS A 55 -47.35 49.34 11.51
N THR A 56 -47.23 49.53 12.84
CA THR A 56 -47.98 48.87 13.98
C THR A 56 -48.09 47.32 14.13
N ARG A 57 -48.10 46.69 15.32
CA ARG A 57 -47.95 47.15 16.74
C ARG A 57 -47.69 45.96 17.70
N ARG A 58 -46.81 46.18 18.71
CA ARG A 58 -46.80 45.69 20.13
C ARG A 58 -47.00 44.18 20.46
N GLY A 59 -46.30 43.60 21.45
CA GLY A 59 -45.19 44.11 22.29
C GLY A 59 -45.04 43.41 23.66
N THR A 60 -43.96 43.74 24.39
CA THR A 60 -43.66 43.47 25.85
C THR A 60 -43.62 42.02 26.35
N GLY A 61 -42.63 41.56 27.15
CA GLY A 61 -41.49 42.25 27.77
C GLY A 61 -40.48 41.29 28.47
N ARG A 62 -39.48 41.86 29.17
CA ARG A 62 -38.34 41.24 29.91
C ARG A 62 -38.11 42.05 31.22
N PRO A 63 -37.16 41.72 32.13
CA PRO A 63 -36.74 40.43 32.72
C PRO A 63 -36.59 40.52 34.26
N ALA A 64 -36.11 39.46 34.95
CA ALA A 64 -35.41 39.57 36.25
C ALA A 64 -34.62 38.28 36.62
N CYS A 65 -33.63 38.40 37.51
CA CYS A 65 -32.86 37.29 38.10
C CYS A 65 -33.13 37.17 39.60
N VAL A 66 -32.99 35.97 40.18
CA VAL A 66 -32.62 35.75 41.60
C VAL A 66 -31.67 34.55 41.70
N LEU A 67 -30.73 34.62 42.64
CA LEU A 67 -29.71 33.62 42.96
C LEU A 67 -29.97 33.10 44.39
N THR A 68 -29.92 31.79 44.63
CA THR A 68 -29.86 31.24 46.00
C THR A 68 -29.20 29.86 46.03
N HIS A 69 -28.12 29.72 46.81
CA HIS A 69 -27.62 28.44 47.31
C HIS A 69 -28.39 28.05 48.58
N ILE A 70 -28.74 26.77 48.73
CA ILE A 70 -28.86 26.11 50.04
C ILE A 70 -28.12 24.77 49.96
N SER A 71 -27.42 24.42 51.05
CA SER A 71 -26.68 23.17 51.17
C SER A 71 -27.47 22.14 51.99
N SER A 72 -27.47 20.89 51.54
CA SER A 72 -27.68 19.73 52.42
C SER A 72 -27.08 18.48 51.77
N ALA A 73 -26.06 17.90 52.41
CA ALA A 73 -25.54 16.59 52.05
C ALA A 73 -25.71 15.62 53.22
N ARG A 74 -26.21 14.40 52.96
CA ARG A 74 -25.75 13.13 53.57
C ARG A 74 -26.55 11.92 53.06
N LEU A 75 -25.80 10.82 52.85
CA LEU A 75 -26.21 9.40 52.79
C LEU A 75 -27.55 9.02 52.13
N VAL A 76 -27.45 8.36 50.97
CA VAL A 76 -27.65 6.90 50.91
C VAL A 76 -26.49 6.29 50.12
N THR A 77 -25.90 5.20 50.62
CA THR A 77 -24.85 4.43 49.93
C THR A 77 -25.26 2.96 49.86
N ALA A 78 -25.92 2.56 48.76
CA ALA A 78 -26.26 1.19 48.42
C ALA A 78 -26.56 1.06 46.90
N ASP A 79 -26.57 -0.17 46.40
CA ASP A 79 -27.32 -0.62 45.21
C ASP A 79 -27.03 -0.03 43.83
N ILE A 80 -25.74 0.08 43.45
CA ILE A 80 -25.32 -0.12 42.04
C ILE A 80 -24.14 -1.11 41.96
N CYS A 81 -24.35 -2.35 42.40
CA CYS A 81 -23.37 -3.44 42.26
C CYS A 81 -24.00 -4.80 41.87
N ALA A 82 -25.31 -4.84 41.55
CA ALA A 82 -26.11 -6.06 41.48
C ALA A 82 -26.67 -6.41 40.09
N THR A 83 -25.99 -6.04 39.00
CA THR A 83 -26.38 -6.38 37.61
C THR A 83 -25.25 -6.96 36.75
N ARG A 84 -24.07 -7.25 37.34
CA ARG A 84 -22.89 -7.78 36.61
C ARG A 84 -22.64 -9.28 36.79
N ARG A 85 -23.67 -10.06 37.18
CA ARG A 85 -23.61 -11.51 37.42
C ARG A 85 -24.91 -12.24 37.04
N GLN A 86 -25.36 -12.10 35.79
CA GLN A 86 -26.50 -12.88 35.28
C GLN A 86 -26.45 -13.20 33.76
N PHE A 87 -25.25 -13.16 33.17
CA PHE A 87 -24.96 -13.55 31.78
C PHE A 87 -23.76 -14.51 31.67
N GLN A 88 -23.48 -15.25 32.75
CA GLN A 88 -22.62 -16.43 32.76
C GLN A 88 -23.43 -17.57 33.40
N ASP A 89 -23.14 -18.81 33.01
CA ASP A 89 -23.81 -20.07 33.43
C ASP A 89 -25.15 -20.46 32.74
N SER A 90 -25.23 -20.33 31.41
CA SER A 90 -26.24 -21.07 30.62
C SER A 90 -25.78 -21.45 29.19
N ALA A 91 -24.53 -21.91 29.04
CA ALA A 91 -23.94 -22.25 27.73
C ALA A 91 -23.13 -23.56 27.76
N CYS A 92 -23.81 -24.70 27.97
CA CYS A 92 -23.23 -26.04 27.80
C CYS A 92 -24.27 -27.00 27.19
N ARG A 93 -23.84 -27.79 26.19
CA ARG A 93 -24.65 -28.69 25.32
C ARG A 93 -25.45 -27.97 24.23
N GLY A 94 -24.74 -27.54 23.19
CA GLY A 94 -25.31 -27.06 21.94
C GLY A 94 -24.18 -26.53 21.05
N GLY A 95 -23.85 -27.26 19.99
CA GLY A 95 -22.75 -26.91 19.08
C GLY A 95 -23.11 -25.76 18.14
N SER A 96 -23.17 -24.54 18.68
CA SER A 96 -23.22 -23.31 17.90
C SER A 96 -21.84 -22.67 17.94
N ILE A 97 -21.24 -22.46 16.77
CA ILE A 97 -20.05 -21.62 16.64
C ILE A 97 -20.53 -20.18 16.83
N MET A 98 -20.32 -19.63 18.03
CA MET A 98 -20.44 -18.19 18.26
C MET A 98 -19.39 -17.50 17.39
N ALA A 99 -19.83 -16.74 16.38
CA ALA A 99 -18.91 -15.95 15.57
C ALA A 99 -18.17 -14.96 16.47
N THR A 100 -16.84 -15.01 16.48
CA THR A 100 -16.01 -14.14 17.30
C THR A 100 -16.25 -12.68 16.92
N ALA A 101 -16.28 -11.78 17.89
CA ALA A 101 -16.32 -10.34 17.61
C ALA A 101 -14.97 -9.86 17.06
N VAL A 102 -15.00 -8.89 16.15
CA VAL A 102 -13.81 -8.09 15.83
C VAL A 102 -13.37 -7.34 17.10
N ARG A 103 -12.07 -7.33 17.38
CA ARG A 103 -11.49 -6.73 18.58
C ARG A 103 -10.11 -6.13 18.31
N LEU A 104 -9.71 -5.19 19.17
CA LEU A 104 -8.31 -4.80 19.26
C LEU A 104 -7.42 -5.94 19.82
N PRO A 105 -6.10 -5.89 19.58
CA PRO A 105 -5.15 -6.81 20.20
C PRO A 105 -5.10 -6.72 21.72
N ALA A 106 -4.97 -7.88 22.37
CA ALA A 106 -4.70 -7.96 23.82
C ALA A 106 -3.26 -7.54 24.19
N ARG A 107 -2.37 -7.52 23.20
CA ARG A 107 -0.99 -7.02 23.28
C ARG A 107 -1.00 -5.49 23.43
N SER A 108 -0.12 -4.94 24.26
CA SER A 108 -0.12 -3.50 24.60
C SER A 108 1.28 -2.89 24.55
N GLY A 109 1.35 -1.63 24.11
CA GLY A 109 2.58 -0.83 24.02
C GLY A 109 2.95 -0.07 25.30
N VAL A 110 2.20 -0.22 26.39
CA VAL A 110 2.38 0.58 27.63
C VAL A 110 3.76 0.34 28.28
N GLU A 111 4.44 -0.78 28.01
CA GLU A 111 5.84 -0.99 28.43
C GLU A 111 6.87 -0.06 27.76
N PHE A 112 6.44 0.70 26.75
CA PHE A 112 7.23 1.75 26.09
C PHE A 112 6.80 3.17 26.45
N ALA A 113 5.68 3.33 27.18
CA ALA A 113 5.15 4.64 27.53
C ALA A 113 6.16 5.45 28.35
N GLY A 114 6.38 6.70 27.93
CA GLY A 114 7.32 7.62 28.59
C GLY A 114 8.79 7.44 28.20
N LYS A 115 9.12 6.52 27.28
CA LYS A 115 10.43 6.46 26.62
C LYS A 115 10.43 7.39 25.40
N GLU A 116 11.59 7.94 25.06
CA GLU A 116 11.71 8.86 23.93
C GLU A 116 11.89 8.11 22.62
N PHE A 117 11.15 8.54 21.60
CA PHE A 117 11.27 8.07 20.22
C PHE A 117 11.23 9.29 19.28
N PRO A 118 12.22 9.46 18.38
CA PRO A 118 12.38 10.66 17.55
C PRO A 118 11.49 10.67 16.29
N PHE A 119 10.35 9.98 16.34
CA PHE A 119 9.45 9.86 15.18
C PHE A 119 8.41 10.98 15.19
N ASN A 120 8.34 11.70 14.07
CA ASN A 120 7.36 12.77 13.82
C ASN A 120 6.53 12.53 12.56
N ASN A 121 6.93 11.56 11.72
CA ASN A 121 6.19 11.18 10.53
C ASN A 121 5.81 9.70 10.59
N LEU A 122 4.65 9.33 10.07
CA LEU A 122 4.18 7.96 9.95
C LEU A 122 3.78 7.67 8.51
N VAL A 123 4.42 6.69 7.86
CA VAL A 123 4.12 6.30 6.47
C VAL A 123 3.66 4.86 6.38
N LEU A 124 2.61 4.58 5.60
CA LEU A 124 1.99 3.26 5.48
C LEU A 124 1.93 2.79 4.01
N GLU A 125 2.35 1.55 3.77
CA GLU A 125 2.31 0.90 2.45
C GLU A 125 0.89 0.60 1.93
N GLY A 126 0.72 0.54 0.61
CA GLY A 126 -0.46 -0.06 -0.03
C GLY A 126 -0.50 -1.59 0.05
N GLY A 127 -1.51 -2.15 0.73
CA GLY A 127 -1.66 -3.61 0.88
C GLY A 127 -3.07 -4.18 0.66
N GLY A 128 -4.03 -3.37 0.20
CA GLY A 128 -5.43 -3.79 0.08
C GLY A 128 -6.00 -4.30 1.42
N ALA A 129 -6.61 -5.48 1.43
CA ALA A 129 -7.22 -6.08 2.63
C ALA A 129 -6.25 -6.24 3.82
N LYS A 130 -4.95 -6.46 3.53
CA LYS A 130 -3.86 -6.55 4.53
C LYS A 130 -3.75 -5.32 5.44
N GLY A 131 -4.23 -4.15 4.98
CA GLY A 131 -4.15 -2.88 5.72
C GLY A 131 -4.85 -2.87 7.08
N ILE A 132 -5.74 -3.82 7.36
CA ILE A 132 -6.37 -4.00 8.69
C ILE A 132 -5.30 -4.19 9.79
N ALA A 133 -4.16 -4.80 9.47
CA ALA A 133 -3.06 -4.99 10.42
C ALA A 133 -2.50 -3.66 10.96
N TYR A 134 -2.61 -2.56 10.20
CA TYR A 134 -2.16 -1.24 10.65
C TYR A 134 -2.90 -0.72 11.89
N ILE A 135 -4.14 -1.16 12.13
CA ILE A 135 -4.89 -0.79 13.34
C ILE A 135 -4.23 -1.40 14.59
N GLY A 136 -3.73 -2.63 14.49
CA GLY A 136 -2.97 -3.29 15.54
C GLY A 136 -1.61 -2.63 15.81
N ALA A 137 -0.91 -2.22 14.75
CA ALA A 137 0.33 -1.45 14.89
C ALA A 137 0.07 -0.06 15.51
N ALA A 138 -0.96 0.66 15.03
CA ALA A 138 -1.37 1.96 15.56
C ALA A 138 -1.69 1.89 17.06
N LYS A 139 -2.44 0.87 17.51
CA LYS A 139 -2.67 0.64 18.95
C LYS A 139 -1.38 0.62 19.77
N ILE A 140 -0.34 -0.06 19.32
CA ILE A 140 0.93 -0.16 20.06
C ILE A 140 1.65 1.19 20.07
N LEU A 141 1.57 1.97 18.99
CA LEU A 141 2.13 3.33 18.92
C LEU A 141 1.33 4.35 19.77
N GLU A 142 0.02 4.15 19.93
CA GLU A 142 -0.85 4.90 20.84
C GLU A 142 -0.53 4.58 22.30
N ASP A 143 -0.52 3.29 22.67
CA ASP A 143 -0.19 2.80 24.01
C ASP A 143 1.23 3.22 24.45
N ALA A 144 2.19 3.24 23.52
CA ALA A 144 3.55 3.74 23.74
C ALA A 144 3.63 5.27 23.86
N GLY A 145 2.57 6.00 23.50
CA GLY A 145 2.53 7.45 23.46
C GLY A 145 3.42 8.06 22.38
N ILE A 146 3.66 7.34 21.28
CA ILE A 146 4.42 7.80 20.10
C ILE A 146 3.52 8.63 19.18
N MET A 147 2.26 8.21 18.97
CA MET A 147 1.33 8.87 18.05
C MET A 147 1.11 10.36 18.34
N LYS A 148 1.23 10.80 19.60
CA LYS A 148 1.15 12.22 20.00
C LYS A 148 2.25 13.11 19.37
N ASN A 149 3.37 12.52 18.97
CA ASN A 149 4.52 13.20 18.34
C ASN A 149 4.39 13.23 16.81
N ILE A 150 3.51 12.40 16.24
CA ILE A 150 3.33 12.28 14.80
C ILE A 150 2.51 13.47 14.30
N LYS A 151 3.09 14.20 13.35
CA LYS A 151 2.52 15.39 12.73
C LYS A 151 2.34 15.24 11.23
N ARG A 152 3.03 14.29 10.60
CA ARG A 152 3.00 14.08 9.14
C ARG A 152 2.63 12.63 8.82
N PHE A 153 1.52 12.42 8.13
CA PHE A 153 0.98 11.10 7.78
C PHE A 153 1.10 10.86 6.28
N GLY A 154 1.64 9.72 5.87
CA GLY A 154 1.85 9.40 4.46
C GLY A 154 1.32 8.01 4.09
N GLY A 155 0.90 7.81 2.85
CA GLY A 155 0.65 6.46 2.36
C GLY A 155 0.06 6.36 0.96
N THR A 156 -0.15 5.11 0.56
CA THR A 156 -0.66 4.70 -0.75
C THR A 156 -1.76 3.65 -0.56
N SER A 157 -2.81 3.65 -1.38
CA SER A 157 -3.88 2.64 -1.34
C SER A 157 -4.47 2.45 0.07
N ALA A 158 -4.50 1.22 0.62
CA ALA A 158 -4.90 0.96 2.01
C ALA A 158 -4.08 1.72 3.07
N GLY A 159 -2.81 2.01 2.80
CA GLY A 159 -1.98 2.90 3.61
C GLY A 159 -2.44 4.36 3.54
N ALA A 160 -2.90 4.83 2.37
CA ALA A 160 -3.48 6.18 2.23
C ALA A 160 -4.82 6.33 2.96
N ILE A 161 -5.66 5.28 2.92
CA ILE A 161 -6.90 5.21 3.73
C ILE A 161 -6.53 5.39 5.21
N THR A 162 -5.63 4.55 5.72
CA THR A 162 -5.23 4.54 7.14
C THR A 162 -4.55 5.86 7.56
N ALA A 163 -3.63 6.38 6.74
CA ALA A 163 -2.95 7.65 6.97
C ALA A 163 -3.94 8.83 7.07
N ALA A 164 -4.99 8.83 6.25
CA ALA A 164 -6.03 9.86 6.29
C ALA A 164 -6.95 9.74 7.51
N LEU A 165 -7.32 8.52 7.94
CA LEU A 165 -8.10 8.29 9.17
C LEU A 165 -7.30 8.75 10.42
N LEU A 166 -6.01 8.40 10.48
CA LEU A 166 -5.11 8.86 11.53
C LEU A 166 -4.90 10.39 11.50
N ALA A 167 -4.80 11.00 10.32
CA ALA A 167 -4.64 12.45 10.17
C ALA A 167 -5.88 13.27 10.56
N VAL A 168 -7.11 12.73 10.42
CA VAL A 168 -8.31 13.37 11.01
C VAL A 168 -8.45 13.11 12.53
N GLY A 169 -7.52 12.33 13.10
CA GLY A 169 -7.40 12.10 14.54
C GLY A 169 -8.22 10.92 15.06
N MET A 170 -8.49 9.89 14.24
CA MET A 170 -9.09 8.63 14.72
C MET A 170 -8.09 7.79 15.50
N THR A 171 -8.56 7.22 16.60
CA THR A 171 -7.84 6.20 17.37
C THR A 171 -7.96 4.81 16.75
N SER A 172 -7.09 3.87 17.16
CA SER A 172 -7.19 2.46 16.79
C SER A 172 -8.55 1.83 17.18
N GLU A 173 -9.14 2.24 18.30
CA GLU A 173 -10.46 1.76 18.75
C GLU A 173 -11.59 2.28 17.86
N GLU A 174 -11.53 3.54 17.43
CA GLU A 174 -12.48 4.10 16.46
C GLU A 174 -12.33 3.45 15.08
N MET A 175 -11.10 3.25 14.58
CA MET A 175 -10.88 2.55 13.30
C MET A 175 -11.38 1.10 13.34
N MET A 176 -11.08 0.36 14.42
CA MET A 176 -11.57 -1.00 14.64
C MET A 176 -13.10 -1.03 14.68
N THR A 177 -13.74 -0.09 15.39
CA THR A 177 -15.20 0.02 15.46
C THR A 177 -15.82 0.37 14.10
N THR A 178 -15.19 1.28 13.34
CA THR A 178 -15.63 1.67 11.99
C THR A 178 -15.57 0.51 11.01
N LEU A 179 -14.55 -0.35 11.06
CA LEU A 179 -14.51 -1.59 10.26
C LEU A 179 -15.59 -2.58 10.73
N SER A 180 -15.72 -2.79 12.05
CA SER A 180 -16.64 -3.76 12.63
C SER A 180 -18.11 -3.53 12.28
N GLY A 181 -18.49 -2.29 11.95
CA GLY A 181 -19.85 -1.91 11.56
C GLY A 181 -20.15 -1.96 10.06
N VAL A 182 -19.20 -2.39 9.22
CA VAL A 182 -19.22 -2.17 7.76
C VAL A 182 -18.81 -3.44 7.01
N ASN A 183 -19.63 -3.86 6.05
CA ASN A 183 -19.17 -4.86 5.07
C ASN A 183 -18.23 -4.18 4.06
N LEU A 184 -16.91 -4.37 4.23
CA LEU A 184 -15.90 -3.85 3.31
C LEU A 184 -16.12 -4.32 1.87
N TRP A 185 -16.62 -5.54 1.66
CA TRP A 185 -16.92 -6.06 0.33
C TRP A 185 -17.97 -5.19 -0.37
N ASP A 186 -19.10 -4.88 0.28
CA ASP A 186 -20.18 -4.08 -0.32
C ASP A 186 -19.75 -2.63 -0.59
N VAL A 187 -18.89 -2.05 0.26
CA VAL A 187 -18.37 -0.67 0.08
C VAL A 187 -17.35 -0.57 -1.06
N LEU A 188 -16.60 -1.64 -1.33
CA LEU A 188 -15.53 -1.67 -2.34
C LEU A 188 -15.98 -2.27 -3.69
N MET A 189 -16.96 -3.17 -3.70
CA MET A 189 -17.37 -3.94 -4.89
C MET A 189 -18.68 -3.42 -5.53
N ASP A 190 -18.85 -2.10 -5.55
CA ASP A 190 -20.07 -1.40 -5.99
C ASP A 190 -20.36 -1.44 -7.52
N GLY A 191 -19.57 -2.20 -8.29
CA GLY A 191 -19.82 -2.47 -9.71
C GLY A 191 -20.93 -3.50 -9.97
N GLY A 192 -21.19 -4.37 -9.01
CA GLY A 192 -22.33 -5.29 -8.99
C GLY A 192 -23.56 -4.54 -8.47
N GLY A 193 -24.66 -4.54 -9.23
CA GLY A 193 -25.84 -3.73 -8.92
C GLY A 193 -26.76 -4.34 -7.87
N HIS A 194 -26.21 -5.10 -6.90
CA HIS A 194 -26.90 -6.02 -5.99
C HIS A 194 -28.09 -6.73 -6.65
N ARG A 195 -27.86 -7.34 -7.82
CA ARG A 195 -28.96 -7.92 -8.59
C ARG A 195 -29.30 -9.31 -8.08
N TRP A 196 -30.59 -9.57 -7.93
CA TRP A 196 -31.22 -10.86 -7.59
C TRP A 196 -30.86 -12.05 -8.53
N ILE A 197 -29.98 -11.82 -9.51
CA ILE A 197 -29.64 -12.70 -10.63
C ILE A 197 -28.13 -12.52 -10.91
N PRO A 198 -27.23 -13.33 -10.31
CA PRO A 198 -25.79 -13.04 -10.28
C PRO A 198 -25.09 -12.91 -11.64
N TRP A 199 -25.58 -13.56 -12.71
CA TRP A 199 -25.00 -13.40 -14.05
C TRP A 199 -25.21 -12.00 -14.66
N LEU A 200 -26.17 -11.21 -14.16
CA LEU A 200 -26.34 -9.81 -14.54
C LEU A 200 -25.28 -8.89 -13.93
N ASP A 201 -24.64 -9.31 -12.83
CA ASP A 201 -23.51 -8.58 -12.24
C ASP A 201 -22.19 -8.95 -12.94
N TYR A 202 -22.03 -10.20 -13.40
CA TYR A 202 -20.95 -10.54 -14.36
C TYR A 202 -21.03 -9.69 -15.64
N ILE A 203 -22.24 -9.43 -16.17
CA ILE A 203 -22.44 -8.49 -17.28
C ILE A 203 -22.19 -7.03 -16.86
N SER A 204 -22.53 -6.63 -15.63
CA SER A 204 -22.21 -5.31 -15.09
C SER A 204 -20.69 -5.08 -15.06
N TYR A 205 -19.93 -5.98 -14.43
CA TYR A 205 -18.48 -5.94 -14.37
C TYR A 205 -17.84 -5.98 -15.76
N ALA A 206 -18.26 -6.88 -16.65
CA ALA A 206 -17.75 -6.94 -18.03
C ALA A 206 -18.00 -5.64 -18.80
N ARG A 207 -19.18 -5.02 -18.63
CA ARG A 207 -19.51 -3.72 -19.22
C ARG A 207 -18.66 -2.60 -18.61
N ASN A 208 -18.56 -2.52 -17.29
CA ASN A 208 -17.78 -1.47 -16.61
C ASN A 208 -16.29 -1.58 -17.00
N LEU A 209 -15.75 -2.80 -17.13
CA LEU A 209 -14.39 -3.04 -17.65
C LEU A 209 -14.21 -2.56 -19.10
N ILE A 210 -15.19 -2.79 -19.98
CA ILE A 210 -15.13 -2.41 -21.40
C ILE A 210 -15.27 -0.89 -21.61
N TYR A 211 -16.19 -0.24 -20.88
CA TYR A 211 -16.55 1.17 -21.10
C TYR A 211 -15.88 2.13 -20.11
N ASN A 212 -15.78 1.75 -18.84
CA ASN A 212 -15.31 2.58 -17.72
C ASN A 212 -13.90 2.18 -17.22
N LYS A 213 -13.28 1.13 -17.79
CA LYS A 213 -11.89 0.68 -17.56
C LYS A 213 -11.61 0.09 -16.16
N GLY A 214 -12.64 -0.23 -15.38
CA GLY A 214 -12.56 -0.92 -14.10
C GLY A 214 -13.89 -1.60 -13.75
N ALA A 215 -13.89 -2.52 -12.80
CA ALA A 215 -15.10 -3.26 -12.40
C ALA A 215 -16.01 -2.40 -11.52
N ASN A 216 -15.44 -1.72 -10.51
CA ASN A 216 -16.16 -1.01 -9.45
C ASN A 216 -15.99 0.53 -9.54
N PRO A 217 -17.08 1.31 -9.67
CA PRO A 217 -17.03 2.77 -9.65
C PRO A 217 -16.41 3.39 -8.38
N GLY A 218 -16.49 2.73 -7.22
CA GLY A 218 -16.03 3.22 -5.93
C GLY A 218 -16.75 4.50 -5.46
N ASN A 219 -18.03 4.64 -5.83
CA ASN A 219 -18.91 5.72 -5.40
C ASN A 219 -19.39 5.51 -3.96
N GLU A 220 -19.75 4.28 -3.59
CA GLU A 220 -20.14 3.97 -2.21
C GLU A 220 -18.95 4.13 -1.25
N PHE A 221 -17.74 3.74 -1.65
CA PHE A 221 -16.52 4.12 -0.91
C PHE A 221 -16.39 5.64 -0.74
N LEU A 222 -16.53 6.44 -1.82
CA LEU A 222 -16.40 7.90 -1.77
C LEU A 222 -17.38 8.60 -0.83
N LYS A 223 -18.54 7.98 -0.64
CA LYS A 223 -19.60 8.40 0.27
C LYS A 223 -19.31 7.95 1.69
N TRP A 224 -19.12 6.64 1.90
CA TRP A 224 -18.77 6.04 3.20
C TRP A 224 -17.55 6.71 3.84
N PHE A 225 -16.45 6.83 3.10
CA PHE A 225 -15.22 7.44 3.57
C PHE A 225 -15.37 8.95 3.83
N GLY A 226 -16.22 9.62 3.04
CA GLY A 226 -16.62 11.01 3.28
C GLY A 226 -17.45 11.18 4.56
N ASP A 227 -18.40 10.29 4.83
CA ASP A 227 -19.20 10.28 6.05
C ASP A 227 -18.33 10.00 7.28
N VAL A 228 -17.40 9.04 7.21
CA VAL A 228 -16.41 8.75 8.28
C VAL A 228 -15.51 9.97 8.57
N ILE A 229 -15.00 10.64 7.53
CA ILE A 229 -14.24 11.89 7.69
C ILE A 229 -15.12 12.98 8.33
N ARG A 230 -16.34 13.19 7.83
CA ARG A 230 -17.27 14.21 8.36
C ARG A 230 -17.51 14.03 9.85
N GLU A 231 -17.74 12.80 10.30
CA GLU A 231 -18.00 12.51 11.72
C GLU A 231 -16.85 12.91 12.64
N GLN A 232 -15.60 12.85 12.17
CA GLN A 232 -14.43 13.32 12.93
C GLN A 232 -14.21 14.82 12.81
N VAL A 233 -14.25 15.38 11.60
CA VAL A 233 -13.85 16.78 11.37
C VAL A 233 -14.95 17.81 11.69
N LYS A 234 -16.23 17.38 11.77
CA LYS A 234 -17.37 18.28 12.10
C LYS A 234 -17.22 19.06 13.41
N ARG A 235 -16.51 18.49 14.40
CA ARG A 235 -16.22 19.18 15.69
C ARG A 235 -15.36 20.43 15.53
N HIS A 236 -14.68 20.57 14.38
CA HIS A 236 -13.88 21.72 14.00
C HIS A 236 -14.57 22.64 12.95
N GLY A 237 -15.83 22.36 12.59
CA GLY A 237 -16.56 23.14 11.57
C GLY A 237 -16.22 22.81 10.11
N LEU A 238 -15.63 21.63 9.88
CA LEU A 238 -15.31 21.08 8.55
C LEU A 238 -16.31 19.99 8.15
N ASP A 239 -16.29 19.56 6.88
CA ASP A 239 -17.20 18.53 6.33
C ASP A 239 -16.45 17.44 5.53
N GLU A 240 -17.19 16.58 4.80
CA GLU A 240 -16.62 15.48 4.00
C GLU A 240 -15.65 15.92 2.89
N ASP A 241 -15.75 17.17 2.43
CA ASP A 241 -14.95 17.75 1.36
C ASP A 241 -13.75 18.56 1.90
N VAL A 242 -13.38 18.36 3.18
CA VAL A 242 -12.16 18.90 3.79
C VAL A 242 -10.94 18.75 2.88
N THR A 243 -10.25 19.87 2.66
CA THR A 243 -9.04 19.92 1.83
C THR A 243 -7.75 19.77 2.64
N PHE A 244 -6.64 19.41 1.99
CA PHE A 244 -5.32 19.34 2.64
C PHE A 244 -4.93 20.65 3.34
N LEU A 245 -5.32 21.80 2.79
CA LEU A 245 -5.04 23.12 3.40
C LEU A 245 -5.90 23.40 4.64
N GLU A 246 -7.13 22.90 4.69
CA GLU A 246 -8.00 23.03 5.85
C GLU A 246 -7.56 22.07 6.95
N LEU A 247 -7.29 20.81 6.62
CA LEU A 247 -6.74 19.81 7.53
C LEU A 247 -5.48 20.34 8.24
N TYR A 248 -4.52 20.86 7.46
CA TYR A 248 -3.30 21.47 7.98
C TYR A 248 -3.57 22.68 8.89
N LYS A 249 -4.42 23.62 8.48
CA LYS A 249 -4.71 24.83 9.27
C LYS A 249 -5.51 24.58 10.55
N VAL A 250 -6.27 23.48 10.61
CA VAL A 250 -7.26 23.23 11.68
C VAL A 250 -6.79 22.18 12.67
N LEU A 251 -6.05 21.16 12.22
CA LEU A 251 -5.53 20.08 13.06
C LEU A 251 -4.02 20.17 13.30
N ASP A 252 -3.30 21.05 12.59
CA ASP A 252 -1.84 21.15 12.64
C ASP A 252 -1.19 19.80 12.30
N VAL A 253 -1.57 19.25 11.15
CA VAL A 253 -1.04 17.98 10.59
C VAL A 253 -0.83 18.08 9.08
N GLU A 254 0.19 17.40 8.57
CA GLU A 254 0.42 17.22 7.14
C GLU A 254 -0.02 15.82 6.71
N LEU A 255 -0.69 15.73 5.56
CA LEU A 255 -1.14 14.46 4.97
C LEU A 255 -0.59 14.34 3.55
N CYS A 256 0.06 13.22 3.24
CA CYS A 256 0.61 12.87 1.94
C CYS A 256 -0.08 11.61 1.40
N ILE A 257 -0.86 11.75 0.33
CA ILE A 257 -1.53 10.62 -0.34
C ILE A 257 -0.95 10.44 -1.74
N VAL A 258 -0.49 9.23 -2.09
CA VAL A 258 0.13 8.96 -3.38
C VAL A 258 -0.84 8.30 -4.36
N ALA A 259 -0.91 8.82 -5.59
CA ALA A 259 -1.63 8.22 -6.71
C ALA A 259 -0.78 8.30 -7.99
N TYR A 260 -1.19 7.62 -9.06
CA TYR A 260 -0.54 7.71 -10.38
C TYR A 260 -1.45 8.39 -11.40
N ASN A 261 -0.94 9.40 -12.10
CA ASN A 261 -1.63 10.06 -13.19
C ASN A 261 -1.26 9.39 -14.53
N VAL A 262 -2.25 8.79 -15.18
CA VAL A 262 -2.06 7.97 -16.40
C VAL A 262 -1.62 8.82 -17.59
N GLN A 263 -2.08 10.08 -17.67
CA GLN A 263 -1.81 10.96 -18.82
C GLN A 263 -0.39 11.54 -18.79
N TYR A 264 0.10 11.90 -17.61
CA TYR A 264 1.47 12.36 -17.40
C TYR A 264 2.47 11.22 -17.17
N ALA A 265 1.98 9.98 -17.08
CA ALA A 265 2.76 8.77 -16.79
C ALA A 265 3.68 8.91 -15.55
N ARG A 266 3.16 9.55 -14.50
CA ARG A 266 3.92 9.89 -13.29
C ARG A 266 3.10 9.74 -12.01
N GLU A 267 3.82 9.63 -10.92
CA GLU A 267 3.31 9.77 -9.55
C GLU A 267 2.80 11.19 -9.25
N LEU A 268 1.79 11.28 -8.39
CA LEU A 268 1.32 12.48 -7.73
C LEU A 268 1.34 12.26 -6.21
N TYR A 269 2.06 13.11 -5.50
CA TYR A 269 1.97 13.24 -4.05
C TYR A 269 0.98 14.36 -3.74
N PHE A 270 -0.24 14.02 -3.31
CA PHE A 270 -1.21 15.00 -2.82
C PHE A 270 -0.84 15.41 -1.40
N HIS A 271 -0.48 16.68 -1.23
CA HIS A 271 0.04 17.26 0.01
C HIS A 271 -0.43 18.72 0.11
N VAL A 272 -0.40 19.32 1.30
CA VAL A 272 -0.76 20.75 1.47
C VAL A 272 0.12 21.68 0.61
N LYS A 273 1.39 21.29 0.34
CA LYS A 273 2.32 22.01 -0.54
C LYS A 273 2.03 21.87 -2.04
N THR A 274 1.55 20.72 -2.48
CA THR A 274 1.42 20.35 -3.92
C THR A 274 -0.02 20.47 -4.43
N ALA A 275 -0.99 20.20 -3.56
CA ALA A 275 -2.41 20.11 -3.88
C ALA A 275 -3.30 20.64 -2.73
N PRO A 276 -3.08 21.88 -2.23
CA PRO A 276 -3.76 22.42 -1.05
C PRO A 276 -5.29 22.37 -1.11
N LEU A 277 -5.86 22.53 -2.30
CA LEU A 277 -7.32 22.56 -2.55
C LEU A 277 -7.88 21.21 -3.04
N MET A 278 -7.12 20.13 -2.94
CA MET A 278 -7.65 18.78 -3.19
C MET A 278 -8.44 18.31 -1.97
N ARG A 279 -9.57 17.64 -2.18
CA ARG A 279 -10.36 17.01 -1.11
C ARG A 279 -9.69 15.73 -0.65
N VAL A 280 -9.59 15.50 0.66
CA VAL A 280 -8.92 14.31 1.20
C VAL A 280 -9.57 13.02 0.69
N ARG A 281 -10.91 12.92 0.72
CA ARG A 281 -11.63 11.73 0.22
C ARG A 281 -11.46 11.46 -1.29
N GLU A 282 -11.31 12.50 -2.11
CA GLU A 282 -11.03 12.34 -3.54
C GLU A 282 -9.59 11.85 -3.77
N ALA A 283 -8.61 12.38 -3.03
CA ALA A 283 -7.22 11.92 -3.10
C ALA A 283 -7.08 10.46 -2.65
N VAL A 284 -7.74 10.05 -1.56
CA VAL A 284 -7.79 8.64 -1.13
C VAL A 284 -8.48 7.78 -2.20
N ARG A 285 -9.61 8.21 -2.76
CA ARG A 285 -10.30 7.48 -3.84
C ARG A 285 -9.39 7.29 -5.07
N MET A 286 -8.61 8.29 -5.47
CA MET A 286 -7.59 8.14 -6.53
C MET A 286 -6.50 7.13 -6.14
N SER A 287 -6.02 7.23 -4.89
CA SER A 287 -4.95 6.38 -4.34
C SER A 287 -5.34 4.90 -4.29
N MET A 288 -6.63 4.56 -4.28
CA MET A 288 -7.15 3.17 -4.35
C MET A 288 -7.74 2.76 -5.72
N SER A 289 -7.58 3.55 -6.80
CA SER A 289 -8.07 3.17 -8.15
C SER A 289 -7.21 2.05 -8.76
N ILE A 290 -7.18 0.86 -8.16
CA ILE A 290 -6.40 -0.27 -8.66
C ILE A 290 -6.97 -0.68 -10.04
N PRO A 291 -6.19 -0.63 -11.14
CA PRO A 291 -6.71 -0.88 -12.48
C PRO A 291 -7.33 -2.27 -12.62
N VAL A 292 -8.44 -2.39 -13.35
CA VAL A 292 -9.31 -3.58 -13.42
C VAL A 292 -10.24 -3.75 -12.20
N ALA A 293 -9.75 -3.70 -10.96
CA ALA A 293 -10.64 -3.80 -9.79
C ALA A 293 -11.53 -2.55 -9.62
N PHE A 294 -10.96 -1.36 -9.75
CA PHE A 294 -11.67 -0.09 -9.61
C PHE A 294 -11.61 0.73 -10.89
N GLU A 295 -12.65 1.51 -11.16
CA GLU A 295 -12.66 2.50 -12.23
C GLU A 295 -11.58 3.58 -11.96
N PRO A 296 -10.76 3.97 -12.96
CA PRO A 296 -9.83 5.08 -12.84
C PRO A 296 -10.56 6.39 -12.53
N TYR A 297 -10.11 7.12 -11.52
CA TYR A 297 -10.80 8.33 -11.07
C TYR A 297 -10.45 9.52 -11.98
N GLU A 298 -11.43 10.01 -12.76
CA GLU A 298 -11.24 11.18 -13.62
C GLU A 298 -11.40 12.48 -12.83
N ARG A 299 -10.41 13.37 -12.93
CA ARG A 299 -10.50 14.75 -12.43
C ARG A 299 -9.80 15.71 -13.38
N GLY A 300 -10.51 16.77 -13.78
CA GLY A 300 -9.96 17.81 -14.67
C GLY A 300 -9.56 17.32 -16.07
N GLY A 301 -10.17 16.24 -16.56
CA GLY A 301 -9.79 15.60 -17.82
C GLY A 301 -8.60 14.65 -17.74
N PHE A 302 -8.12 14.33 -16.52
CA PHE A 302 -7.03 13.37 -16.30
C PHE A 302 -7.50 12.16 -15.50
N LEU A 303 -7.08 10.97 -15.93
CA LEU A 303 -7.35 9.70 -15.25
C LEU A 303 -6.26 9.41 -14.20
N HIS A 304 -6.70 9.03 -13.00
CA HIS A 304 -5.86 8.66 -11.87
C HIS A 304 -6.10 7.20 -11.48
N ILE A 305 -5.03 6.50 -11.14
CA ILE A 305 -5.04 5.11 -10.66
C ILE A 305 -4.20 4.99 -9.38
N ASP A 306 -4.29 3.84 -8.73
CA ASP A 306 -3.58 3.54 -7.49
C ASP A 306 -2.07 3.86 -7.59
N GLY A 307 -1.54 4.50 -6.55
CA GLY A 307 -0.13 4.90 -6.49
C GLY A 307 0.83 3.71 -6.36
N GLY A 308 0.35 2.56 -5.87
CA GLY A 308 1.17 1.39 -5.55
C GLY A 308 1.92 0.83 -6.75
N LEU A 309 1.40 1.05 -7.96
CA LEU A 309 2.04 0.65 -9.21
C LEU A 309 3.37 1.38 -9.49
N VAL A 310 3.72 2.43 -8.73
CA VAL A 310 4.98 3.17 -8.82
C VAL A 310 5.60 3.53 -7.47
N ALA A 311 4.79 3.63 -6.40
CA ALA A 311 5.18 4.15 -5.10
C ALA A 311 4.31 3.56 -3.99
N ASN A 312 4.50 2.28 -3.68
CA ASN A 312 3.65 1.51 -2.77
C ASN A 312 3.90 1.83 -1.29
N TYR A 313 5.17 1.95 -0.92
CA TYR A 313 5.70 2.27 0.40
C TYR A 313 6.55 3.55 0.35
N PRO A 314 5.91 4.74 0.28
CA PRO A 314 6.59 6.01 0.04
C PRO A 314 7.30 6.57 1.29
N VAL A 315 8.04 5.73 2.04
CA VAL A 315 8.65 6.03 3.35
C VAL A 315 9.58 7.25 3.35
N TYR A 316 10.15 7.56 2.18
CA TYR A 316 10.99 8.72 1.92
C TYR A 316 10.23 10.07 1.78
N CYS A 317 8.90 10.08 1.75
CA CYS A 317 8.13 11.23 1.25
C CYS A 317 8.29 12.53 2.07
N PHE A 318 8.68 12.43 3.34
CA PHE A 318 8.91 13.59 4.24
C PHE A 318 10.39 13.89 4.50
N ASP A 319 11.33 13.13 3.93
CA ASP A 319 12.75 13.23 4.28
C ASP A 319 13.50 14.35 3.54
N GLY A 320 12.95 14.79 2.40
CA GLY A 320 13.58 15.77 1.51
C GLY A 320 12.69 16.96 1.18
N TRP A 321 13.28 17.91 0.46
CA TRP A 321 12.69 19.24 0.24
C TRP A 321 11.32 19.23 -0.45
N TRP A 322 10.96 18.18 -1.20
CA TRP A 322 9.78 18.20 -2.07
C TRP A 322 8.48 18.50 -1.34
N LEU A 323 8.23 17.85 -0.19
CA LEU A 323 7.04 18.11 0.64
C LEU A 323 7.28 19.11 1.78
N SER A 324 8.52 19.22 2.28
CA SER A 324 8.95 20.15 3.34
C SER A 324 8.35 21.55 3.20
N LEU A 325 7.79 22.06 4.30
CA LEU A 325 7.20 23.41 4.37
C LEU A 325 8.20 24.51 4.77
N ASN A 326 9.49 24.18 4.90
CA ASN A 326 10.51 25.15 5.26
C ASN A 326 10.64 26.27 4.20
N PRO A 327 10.98 27.51 4.59
CA PRO A 327 11.09 28.65 3.66
C PRO A 327 12.09 28.41 2.51
N GLU A 328 13.22 27.77 2.80
CA GLU A 328 14.26 27.41 1.84
C GLU A 328 13.86 26.28 0.87
N ASP A 329 12.79 25.53 1.18
CA ASP A 329 12.32 24.38 0.42
C ASP A 329 11.17 24.69 -0.55
N THR A 330 10.79 25.97 -0.70
CA THR A 330 9.79 26.39 -1.69
C THR A 330 10.21 26.07 -3.12
N PHE A 331 9.25 25.75 -4.00
CA PHE A 331 9.52 25.49 -5.43
C PHE A 331 10.25 26.66 -6.10
N GLN A 332 9.97 27.90 -5.69
CA GLN A 332 10.69 29.07 -6.16
C GLN A 332 12.17 29.01 -5.76
N ALA A 333 12.50 28.81 -4.48
CA ALA A 333 13.88 28.73 -4.01
C ALA A 333 14.69 27.57 -4.64
N LYS A 334 14.01 26.47 -5.03
CA LYS A 334 14.65 25.29 -5.62
C LYS A 334 14.79 25.34 -7.13
N PHE A 335 14.04 26.20 -7.82
CA PHE A 335 14.11 26.41 -9.27
C PHE A 335 14.77 27.75 -9.67
N ASP A 336 14.93 28.70 -8.75
CA ASP A 336 15.61 29.97 -9.05
C ASP A 336 17.07 29.75 -9.47
N GLY A 337 17.53 30.57 -10.41
CA GLY A 337 18.84 30.44 -11.06
C GLY A 337 19.06 29.17 -11.91
N LYS A 338 18.10 28.23 -11.99
CA LYS A 338 18.29 26.96 -12.71
C LYS A 338 17.95 27.04 -14.19
N THR A 339 18.67 26.26 -14.99
CA THR A 339 18.34 26.00 -16.39
C THR A 339 17.13 25.07 -16.55
N GLU A 340 16.45 25.14 -17.70
CA GLU A 340 15.34 24.24 -18.03
C GLU A 340 15.75 22.75 -17.95
N THR A 341 16.99 22.44 -18.33
CA THR A 341 17.55 21.08 -18.23
C THR A 341 17.65 20.62 -16.78
N GLU A 342 18.21 21.43 -15.87
CA GLU A 342 18.28 21.08 -14.45
C GLU A 342 16.90 20.90 -13.83
N VAL A 343 15.95 21.79 -14.14
CA VAL A 343 14.56 21.67 -13.65
C VAL A 343 13.92 20.37 -14.16
N LYS A 344 14.13 20.00 -15.43
CA LYS A 344 13.70 18.69 -15.97
C LYS A 344 14.38 17.51 -15.25
N THR A 345 15.67 17.60 -14.96
CA THR A 345 16.40 16.57 -14.20
C THR A 345 15.81 16.39 -12.80
N LEU A 346 15.58 17.48 -12.04
CA LEU A 346 14.94 17.46 -10.73
C LEU A 346 13.49 16.93 -10.77
N MET A 347 12.75 17.22 -11.83
CA MET A 347 11.33 16.85 -11.98
C MET A 347 11.09 15.45 -12.57
N SER A 348 12.14 14.76 -13.01
CA SER A 348 12.07 13.41 -13.58
C SER A 348 11.56 12.38 -12.56
N PRO A 349 10.75 11.37 -12.97
CA PRO A 349 10.45 10.21 -12.14
C PRO A 349 11.69 9.37 -11.81
N GLU A 350 12.67 9.31 -12.71
CA GLU A 350 13.91 8.52 -12.52
C GLU A 350 14.81 9.07 -11.40
N ASN A 351 14.71 10.37 -11.12
CA ASN A 351 15.50 11.09 -10.12
C ASN A 351 14.71 11.35 -8.83
N LEU A 352 13.62 10.61 -8.60
CA LEU A 352 12.62 10.92 -7.58
C LEU A 352 13.20 10.93 -6.16
N ARG A 353 13.70 9.79 -5.67
CA ARG A 353 14.28 9.72 -4.31
C ARG A 353 15.49 10.65 -4.26
N ASP A 354 16.48 10.33 -5.08
CA ASP A 354 17.73 11.05 -5.37
C ASP A 354 17.76 12.59 -5.39
N LYS A 355 16.70 13.27 -5.88
CA LYS A 355 16.72 14.73 -6.10
C LYS A 355 15.51 15.47 -5.52
N ARG A 356 14.43 14.78 -5.14
CA ARG A 356 13.24 15.38 -4.51
C ARG A 356 13.07 14.99 -3.04
N PHE A 357 13.45 13.77 -2.67
CA PHE A 357 13.14 13.19 -1.35
C PHE A 357 14.36 12.76 -0.52
N SER A 358 15.56 12.70 -1.09
CA SER A 358 16.78 12.43 -0.31
C SER A 358 16.96 13.47 0.80
N PRO A 359 17.37 13.06 2.01
CA PRO A 359 17.79 13.97 3.06
C PRO A 359 18.86 14.94 2.54
N VAL A 360 18.66 16.25 2.73
CA VAL A 360 19.74 17.20 2.49
C VAL A 360 20.76 16.99 3.60
N GLN A 361 22.06 16.92 3.27
CA GLN A 361 23.13 16.54 4.21
C GLN A 361 23.30 17.44 5.46
N ASN A 362 22.47 18.47 5.63
CA ASN A 362 22.38 19.29 6.85
C ASN A 362 20.94 19.66 7.26
N SER A 363 19.89 19.04 6.70
CA SER A 363 18.49 19.25 7.10
C SER A 363 18.01 18.18 8.09
N ASN A 364 17.21 18.58 9.06
CA ASN A 364 16.44 17.70 9.96
C ASN A 364 17.27 16.75 10.84
N GLY A 365 18.21 17.31 11.60
CA GLY A 365 18.76 16.69 12.81
C GLY A 365 17.76 16.58 13.97
N GLY A 366 16.56 16.05 13.72
CA GLY A 366 15.48 15.95 14.71
C GLY A 366 14.29 15.10 14.24
N GLU A 367 13.68 15.45 13.11
CA GLU A 367 12.44 14.80 12.63
C GLU A 367 12.73 13.49 11.89
N LYS A 368 12.28 12.34 12.41
CA LYS A 368 12.36 11.05 11.70
C LYS A 368 11.00 10.54 11.23
N THR A 369 11.00 9.89 10.06
CA THR A 369 9.89 9.06 9.59
C THR A 369 9.95 7.67 10.24
N LEU A 370 8.81 7.19 10.73
CA LEU A 370 8.51 5.78 11.02
C LEU A 370 7.66 5.25 9.86
N GLY A 371 7.99 4.08 9.32
CA GLY A 371 7.21 3.47 8.25
C GLY A 371 6.65 2.09 8.62
N LEU A 372 5.51 1.71 8.03
CA LEU A 372 4.86 0.40 8.17
C LEU A 372 4.75 -0.27 6.79
N ILE A 373 5.28 -1.48 6.67
CA ILE A 373 5.34 -2.30 5.44
C ILE A 373 4.68 -3.68 5.69
N LEU A 374 4.04 -4.26 4.68
CA LEU A 374 3.21 -5.49 4.76
C LEU A 374 3.78 -6.61 3.88
N PHE A 375 4.31 -7.67 4.49
CA PHE A 375 4.92 -8.80 3.78
C PHE A 375 4.30 -10.15 4.16
N SER A 376 4.62 -11.20 3.38
CA SER A 376 4.20 -12.58 3.67
C SER A 376 5.10 -13.61 2.99
N GLU A 377 5.29 -14.77 3.62
CA GLU A 377 6.06 -15.93 3.10
C GLU A 377 5.57 -16.44 1.72
N ASP A 378 4.38 -15.99 1.29
CA ASP A 378 3.66 -16.44 0.11
C ASP A 378 3.62 -15.38 -1.03
N THR A 379 4.33 -14.26 -0.87
CA THR A 379 4.69 -13.29 -1.93
C THR A 379 6.18 -13.41 -2.28
N ASP A 380 6.65 -12.92 -3.43
CA ASP A 380 8.11 -12.81 -3.64
C ASP A 380 8.70 -11.88 -2.56
N PRO A 381 9.81 -12.23 -1.89
CA PRO A 381 10.26 -11.48 -0.73
C PRO A 381 10.60 -10.04 -1.09
N SER A 382 10.13 -9.11 -0.27
CA SER A 382 10.49 -7.70 -0.35
C SER A 382 12.00 -7.51 -0.14
N PRO A 383 12.60 -6.42 -0.67
CA PRO A 383 13.96 -6.05 -0.28
C PRO A 383 14.06 -6.02 1.26
N HIS A 384 15.11 -6.60 1.84
CA HIS A 384 15.30 -6.68 3.29
C HIS A 384 14.22 -7.43 4.11
N GLU A 385 13.33 -8.20 3.48
CA GLU A 385 12.31 -8.98 4.21
C GLU A 385 12.93 -9.92 5.26
N ALA A 386 14.06 -10.56 4.95
CA ALA A 386 14.78 -11.41 5.89
C ALA A 386 15.27 -10.67 7.16
N ASP A 387 15.57 -9.37 7.06
CA ASP A 387 15.95 -8.54 8.21
C ASP A 387 14.72 -8.25 9.10
N LEU A 388 13.54 -8.04 8.49
CA LEU A 388 12.25 -7.84 9.15
C LEU A 388 11.74 -9.15 9.79
N GLU A 389 11.79 -10.28 9.09
CA GLU A 389 11.53 -11.61 9.64
C GLU A 389 12.42 -11.90 10.85
N ALA A 390 13.71 -11.58 10.76
CA ALA A 390 14.66 -11.84 11.82
C ALA A 390 14.31 -11.05 13.11
N ARG A 391 13.75 -9.85 12.98
CA ARG A 391 13.20 -9.05 14.10
C ARG A 391 11.99 -9.72 14.75
N LEU A 392 11.04 -10.21 13.95
CA LEU A 392 9.89 -10.98 14.47
C LEU A 392 10.34 -12.26 15.18
N ARG A 393 11.25 -13.03 14.58
CA ARG A 393 11.86 -14.24 15.17
C ARG A 393 12.70 -13.95 16.42
N ARG A 394 13.18 -12.70 16.62
CA ARG A 394 13.80 -12.24 17.89
C ARG A 394 12.75 -11.98 18.97
N LEU A 395 11.54 -11.54 18.61
CA LEU A 395 10.40 -11.42 19.54
C LEU A 395 9.87 -12.79 19.97
N GLU A 396 9.55 -13.70 19.04
CA GLU A 396 8.99 -15.03 19.36
C GLU A 396 9.85 -15.83 20.35
N LYS A 397 11.18 -15.70 20.26
CA LYS A 397 12.14 -16.35 21.18
C LYS A 397 12.15 -15.77 22.59
N LYS A 398 11.72 -14.51 22.77
CA LYS A 398 11.60 -13.82 24.07
C LYS A 398 10.19 -13.92 24.63
N ASP A 399 9.18 -13.97 23.75
CA ASP A 399 7.76 -14.02 24.07
C ASP A 399 7.08 -15.12 23.21
N PRO A 400 6.87 -16.33 23.76
CA PRO A 400 6.17 -17.40 23.05
C PRO A 400 4.71 -17.08 22.69
N THR A 401 4.09 -16.05 23.27
CA THR A 401 2.74 -15.60 22.89
C THR A 401 2.77 -14.61 21.72
N ALA A 402 3.93 -14.30 21.16
CA ALA A 402 4.09 -13.59 19.88
C ALA A 402 4.14 -14.52 18.67
N ARG A 403 4.15 -15.85 18.88
CA ARG A 403 4.15 -16.82 17.79
C ARG A 403 2.87 -16.72 16.96
N LYS A 404 2.98 -16.75 15.63
CA LYS A 404 1.83 -16.83 14.71
C LYS A 404 0.97 -18.06 15.03
N VAL A 405 -0.33 -17.84 15.27
CA VAL A 405 -1.35 -18.89 15.43
C VAL A 405 -2.50 -18.55 14.49
N ARG A 406 -2.70 -19.38 13.47
CA ARG A 406 -3.77 -19.22 12.48
C ARG A 406 -5.13 -19.58 13.09
N PRO A 407 -6.21 -18.84 12.76
CA PRO A 407 -7.55 -19.18 13.20
C PRO A 407 -8.12 -20.35 12.40
N GLY A 408 -9.20 -20.96 12.90
CA GLY A 408 -9.90 -22.05 12.21
C GLY A 408 -10.86 -21.59 11.11
N THR A 409 -10.44 -20.64 10.26
CA THR A 409 -11.25 -20.05 9.18
C THR A 409 -11.07 -20.80 7.86
N ASP A 410 -12.03 -20.67 6.93
CA ASP A 410 -11.90 -21.27 5.60
C ASP A 410 -10.71 -20.69 4.82
N LEU A 411 -10.40 -19.39 5.01
CA LEU A 411 -9.26 -18.70 4.40
C LEU A 411 -7.93 -19.28 4.90
N ALA A 412 -7.74 -19.36 6.23
CA ALA A 412 -6.54 -19.95 6.83
C ALA A 412 -6.41 -21.45 6.49
N SER A 413 -7.51 -22.21 6.55
CA SER A 413 -7.51 -23.65 6.23
C SER A 413 -7.18 -23.93 4.76
N THR A 414 -7.64 -23.07 3.85
CA THR A 414 -7.29 -23.15 2.42
C THR A 414 -5.81 -22.85 2.21
N TYR A 415 -5.29 -21.80 2.86
CA TYR A 415 -3.87 -21.49 2.82
C TYR A 415 -3.01 -22.64 3.37
N GLU A 416 -3.34 -23.21 4.53
CA GLU A 416 -2.52 -24.28 5.13
C GLU A 416 -2.41 -25.50 4.20
N LYS A 417 -3.49 -25.82 3.51
CA LYS A 417 -3.52 -26.87 2.49
C LYS A 417 -2.67 -26.50 1.26
N ASP A 418 -2.87 -25.33 0.67
CA ASP A 418 -2.14 -24.91 -0.53
C ASP A 418 -0.64 -24.70 -0.26
N HIS A 419 -0.28 -24.23 0.93
CA HIS A 419 1.08 -24.14 1.43
C HIS A 419 1.70 -25.54 1.65
N ALA A 420 0.94 -26.51 2.16
CA ALA A 420 1.40 -27.90 2.26
C ALA A 420 1.63 -28.54 0.87
N GLU A 421 0.70 -28.34 -0.08
CA GLU A 421 0.87 -28.75 -1.49
C GLU A 421 2.14 -28.13 -2.12
N ARG A 422 2.41 -26.84 -1.82
CA ARG A 422 3.61 -26.10 -2.24
C ARG A 422 4.90 -26.65 -1.59
N GLU A 423 4.93 -26.87 -0.28
CA GLU A 423 6.13 -27.35 0.43
C GLU A 423 6.39 -28.86 0.31
N GLU A 424 5.45 -29.63 -0.22
CA GLU A 424 5.71 -30.95 -0.78
C GLU A 424 6.36 -30.84 -2.16
N PHE A 425 5.74 -30.11 -3.10
CA PHE A 425 6.27 -29.89 -4.45
C PHE A 425 7.69 -29.29 -4.45
N ASN A 426 7.92 -28.21 -3.69
CA ASN A 426 9.23 -27.57 -3.53
C ASN A 426 10.27 -28.53 -2.94
N ARG A 427 9.85 -29.53 -2.16
CA ARG A 427 10.74 -30.53 -1.54
C ARG A 427 11.05 -31.68 -2.51
N GLU A 428 10.12 -32.04 -3.38
CA GLU A 428 10.38 -32.98 -4.48
C GLU A 428 11.31 -32.38 -5.52
N GLU A 429 11.04 -31.15 -5.98
CA GLU A 429 11.94 -30.45 -6.89
C GLU A 429 13.30 -30.17 -6.23
N ARG A 430 13.38 -29.72 -4.96
CA ARG A 430 14.70 -29.59 -4.29
C ARG A 430 15.47 -30.91 -4.18
N LYS A 431 14.81 -32.08 -4.04
CA LYS A 431 15.50 -33.40 -4.16
C LYS A 431 16.00 -33.65 -5.58
N ARG A 432 15.19 -33.33 -6.60
CA ARG A 432 15.50 -33.47 -8.03
C ARG A 432 16.71 -32.60 -8.42
N PHE A 433 16.71 -31.32 -8.05
CA PHE A 433 17.84 -30.40 -8.25
C PHE A 433 19.09 -30.81 -7.45
N ALA A 434 18.95 -31.37 -6.24
CA ALA A 434 20.08 -31.95 -5.50
C ALA A 434 20.68 -33.20 -6.17
N GLY A 435 19.92 -33.87 -7.06
CA GLY A 435 20.45 -34.86 -8.00
C GLY A 435 21.28 -34.20 -9.11
N TYR A 436 20.74 -33.14 -9.72
CA TYR A 436 21.43 -32.42 -10.81
C TYR A 436 22.76 -31.79 -10.37
N GLY A 437 22.83 -31.22 -9.16
CA GLY A 437 24.10 -30.69 -8.62
C GLY A 437 25.20 -31.74 -8.51
N LYS A 438 24.85 -33.00 -8.17
CA LYS A 438 25.79 -34.14 -8.19
C LYS A 438 26.16 -34.54 -9.63
N GLY A 439 25.25 -34.39 -10.58
CA GLY A 439 25.51 -34.51 -12.01
C GLY A 439 26.54 -33.48 -12.48
N LEU A 440 26.35 -32.20 -12.18
CA LEU A 440 27.26 -31.11 -12.57
C LEU A 440 28.67 -31.31 -12.02
N ILE A 441 28.81 -31.75 -10.76
CA ILE A 441 30.12 -32.11 -10.17
C ILE A 441 30.80 -33.29 -10.91
N ARG A 442 30.02 -34.22 -11.48
CA ARG A 442 30.55 -35.28 -12.36
C ARG A 442 30.96 -34.72 -13.72
N ILE A 443 30.20 -33.77 -14.30
CA ILE A 443 30.54 -33.12 -15.59
C ILE A 443 31.85 -32.31 -15.45
N GLU A 444 31.98 -31.51 -14.40
CA GLU A 444 33.19 -30.74 -14.13
C GLU A 444 34.40 -31.68 -13.92
N ARG A 445 34.24 -32.77 -13.15
CA ARG A 445 35.29 -33.77 -12.97
C ARG A 445 35.71 -34.41 -14.29
N VAL A 446 34.75 -34.84 -15.12
CA VAL A 446 35.03 -35.41 -16.45
C VAL A 446 35.84 -34.42 -17.28
N TYR A 447 35.43 -33.16 -17.32
CA TYR A 447 36.14 -32.09 -18.02
C TYR A 447 37.57 -31.87 -17.49
N GLN A 448 37.75 -31.70 -16.18
CA GLN A 448 39.07 -31.52 -15.54
C GLN A 448 40.01 -32.73 -15.72
N SER A 449 39.45 -33.93 -15.95
CA SER A 449 40.21 -35.18 -16.11
C SER A 449 40.46 -35.61 -17.56
N SER A 450 39.95 -34.87 -18.56
CA SER A 450 39.96 -35.28 -19.97
C SER A 450 40.82 -34.37 -20.85
N THR A 451 41.37 -34.95 -21.91
CA THR A 451 41.86 -34.19 -23.07
C THR A 451 40.73 -33.97 -24.09
N PRO A 452 40.87 -33.04 -25.05
CA PRO A 452 39.86 -32.80 -26.09
C PRO A 452 39.41 -34.07 -26.82
N ASP A 453 40.35 -34.98 -27.08
CA ASP A 453 40.08 -36.23 -27.82
C ASP A 453 39.50 -37.36 -26.94
N THR A 454 39.50 -37.21 -25.61
CA THR A 454 38.96 -38.20 -24.66
C THR A 454 37.72 -37.73 -23.89
N LEU A 455 37.38 -36.45 -23.97
CA LEU A 455 36.25 -35.83 -23.26
C LEU A 455 34.91 -36.51 -23.56
N GLU A 456 34.65 -36.81 -24.83
CA GLU A 456 33.44 -37.50 -25.29
C GLU A 456 33.35 -38.92 -24.70
N GLU A 457 34.42 -39.71 -24.80
CA GLU A 457 34.44 -41.08 -24.26
C GLU A 457 34.28 -41.10 -22.74
N ASN A 458 34.98 -40.23 -22.02
CA ASN A 458 34.90 -40.12 -20.57
C ASN A 458 33.51 -39.68 -20.10
N PHE A 459 32.86 -38.74 -20.80
CA PHE A 459 31.47 -38.36 -20.52
C PHE A 459 30.50 -39.52 -20.79
N MET A 460 30.63 -40.19 -21.93
CA MET A 460 29.80 -41.33 -22.30
C MET A 460 29.96 -42.53 -21.35
N LYS A 461 31.07 -42.60 -20.61
CA LYS A 461 31.41 -43.64 -19.63
C LYS A 461 30.98 -43.28 -18.19
N GLU A 462 31.11 -42.02 -17.79
CA GLU A 462 30.69 -41.54 -16.46
C GLU A 462 29.16 -41.51 -16.33
N PHE A 463 28.43 -41.21 -17.41
CA PHE A 463 26.98 -41.02 -17.39
C PHE A 463 26.18 -42.16 -18.04
N LYS A 464 24.91 -42.26 -17.65
CA LYS A 464 23.87 -43.11 -18.27
C LYS A 464 22.80 -42.26 -18.95
N GLU A 465 21.99 -42.85 -19.83
CA GLU A 465 20.77 -42.19 -20.33
C GLU A 465 19.81 -41.81 -19.17
N GLU A 466 19.76 -42.65 -18.13
CA GLU A 466 19.04 -42.41 -16.88
C GLU A 466 19.41 -41.08 -16.19
N ASP A 467 20.66 -40.61 -16.34
CA ASP A 467 21.11 -39.33 -15.75
C ASP A 467 20.48 -38.11 -16.45
N PHE A 468 20.07 -38.23 -17.73
CA PHE A 468 19.57 -37.11 -18.55
C PHE A 468 18.09 -37.22 -18.95
N ALA A 469 17.47 -38.38 -18.72
CA ALA A 469 16.02 -38.59 -18.88
C ALA A 469 15.11 -37.49 -18.27
N PRO A 470 15.45 -36.82 -17.14
CA PRO A 470 14.64 -35.73 -16.59
C PRO A 470 14.50 -34.46 -17.47
N TRP A 471 15.32 -34.32 -18.53
CA TRP A 471 15.22 -33.28 -19.56
C TRP A 471 14.73 -33.82 -20.92
N GLY A 472 14.53 -35.13 -21.05
CA GLY A 472 14.21 -35.78 -22.32
C GLY A 472 15.39 -35.89 -23.30
N TRP A 473 16.63 -35.65 -22.85
CA TRP A 473 17.83 -35.75 -23.67
C TRP A 473 18.47 -37.14 -23.60
N THR A 474 19.00 -37.61 -24.72
CA THR A 474 20.01 -38.67 -24.76
C THR A 474 21.36 -38.15 -24.28
N LYS A 475 22.30 -39.06 -23.95
CA LYS A 475 23.69 -38.68 -23.64
C LYS A 475 24.38 -37.89 -24.74
N ALA A 476 24.07 -38.13 -26.01
CA ALA A 476 24.64 -37.41 -27.14
C ALA A 476 24.16 -35.95 -27.19
N GLU A 477 22.86 -35.73 -26.99
CA GLU A 477 22.28 -34.38 -26.92
C GLU A 477 22.77 -33.63 -25.68
N ALA A 478 22.86 -34.30 -24.52
CA ALA A 478 23.44 -33.73 -23.32
C ALA A 478 24.91 -33.34 -23.52
N PHE A 479 25.74 -34.21 -24.12
CA PHE A 479 27.13 -33.89 -24.41
C PHE A 479 27.27 -32.67 -25.33
N ALA A 480 26.50 -32.62 -26.41
CA ALA A 480 26.49 -31.49 -27.34
C ALA A 480 25.99 -30.19 -26.68
N ALA A 481 25.05 -30.27 -25.74
CA ALA A 481 24.54 -29.11 -25.00
C ALA A 481 25.55 -28.56 -23.98
N TYR A 482 26.31 -29.41 -23.29
CA TYR A 482 27.33 -28.98 -22.32
C TYR A 482 28.68 -28.59 -22.97
N PHE A 483 29.01 -29.16 -24.13
CA PHE A 483 30.32 -28.97 -24.80
C PHE A 483 30.22 -28.56 -26.29
N PRO A 484 29.45 -27.52 -26.66
CA PRO A 484 29.08 -27.21 -28.06
C PRO A 484 30.22 -26.72 -28.99
N GLN A 485 31.46 -26.60 -28.50
CA GLN A 485 32.60 -25.98 -29.20
C GLN A 485 33.91 -26.79 -29.13
N VAL A 486 33.87 -28.05 -28.66
CA VAL A 486 35.10 -28.87 -28.51
C VAL A 486 35.49 -29.53 -29.83
N GLU A 487 36.29 -28.85 -30.64
CA GLU A 487 36.95 -29.46 -31.80
C GLU A 487 38.06 -30.44 -31.35
N ARG A 488 38.08 -31.65 -31.93
CA ARG A 488 39.16 -32.64 -31.70
C ARG A 488 40.53 -32.03 -31.99
N GLY A 489 41.49 -32.31 -31.12
CA GLY A 489 42.86 -31.80 -31.19
C GLY A 489 43.08 -30.33 -30.78
N LYS A 490 42.08 -29.61 -30.24
CA LYS A 490 42.26 -28.25 -29.69
C LYS A 490 41.90 -28.19 -28.21
N GLU A 491 42.74 -27.54 -27.39
CA GLU A 491 42.45 -27.37 -25.96
C GLU A 491 41.17 -26.54 -25.74
N PRO A 492 40.38 -26.83 -24.68
CA PRO A 492 39.13 -26.12 -24.41
C PRO A 492 39.38 -24.64 -24.09
N THR A 493 38.64 -23.74 -24.72
CA THR A 493 38.79 -22.30 -24.50
C THR A 493 38.10 -21.82 -23.23
N ASP A 494 38.50 -20.66 -22.71
CA ASP A 494 37.80 -19.93 -21.65
C ASP A 494 36.31 -19.69 -21.97
N GLU A 495 35.94 -19.68 -23.25
CA GLU A 495 34.53 -19.57 -23.70
C GLU A 495 33.70 -20.80 -23.34
N VAL A 496 34.29 -22.00 -23.27
CA VAL A 496 33.58 -23.22 -22.79
C VAL A 496 33.33 -23.12 -21.29
N LEU A 497 34.36 -22.73 -20.51
CA LEU A 497 34.21 -22.48 -19.07
C LEU A 497 33.22 -21.34 -18.79
N LYS A 498 33.22 -20.30 -19.62
CA LYS A 498 32.24 -19.21 -19.54
C LYS A 498 30.83 -19.70 -19.88
N HIS A 499 30.64 -20.49 -20.95
CA HIS A 499 29.33 -21.01 -21.31
C HIS A 499 28.75 -21.92 -20.22
N LEU A 500 29.59 -22.74 -19.58
CA LEU A 500 29.19 -23.53 -18.41
C LEU A 500 28.78 -22.63 -17.22
N LYS A 501 29.48 -21.51 -16.99
CA LYS A 501 29.16 -20.53 -15.93
C LYS A 501 27.91 -19.68 -16.23
N ASP A 502 27.70 -19.28 -17.48
CA ASP A 502 26.55 -18.50 -17.92
C ASP A 502 25.27 -19.36 -17.83
N ASN A 503 25.32 -20.64 -18.23
CA ASN A 503 24.22 -21.59 -18.02
C ASN A 503 24.04 -21.98 -16.54
N TRP A 504 25.12 -22.11 -15.77
CA TRP A 504 25.06 -22.28 -14.32
C TRP A 504 24.25 -21.13 -13.68
N LEU A 505 24.53 -19.88 -14.05
CA LEU A 505 23.84 -18.72 -13.45
C LEU A 505 22.34 -18.73 -13.75
N VAL A 506 21.94 -19.19 -14.95
CA VAL A 506 20.51 -19.39 -15.29
C VAL A 506 19.88 -20.51 -14.46
N LEU A 507 20.58 -21.61 -14.22
CA LEU A 507 20.11 -22.71 -13.38
C LEU A 507 20.07 -22.34 -11.89
N GLU A 508 21.03 -21.56 -11.40
CA GLU A 508 21.10 -21.06 -10.02
C GLU A 508 20.04 -19.97 -9.77
N ALA A 509 19.84 -19.05 -10.70
CA ALA A 509 18.73 -18.10 -10.68
C ALA A 509 17.37 -18.83 -10.66
N LYS A 510 17.24 -19.94 -11.41
CA LYS A 510 16.06 -20.81 -11.35
C LYS A 510 15.96 -21.61 -10.04
N THR A 511 17.09 -21.93 -9.41
CA THR A 511 17.14 -22.61 -8.10
C THR A 511 16.65 -21.69 -6.97
N LEU A 512 16.87 -20.37 -7.10
CA LEU A 512 16.36 -19.36 -6.16
C LEU A 512 14.91 -18.91 -6.44
N SER A 513 14.47 -18.92 -7.71
CA SER A 513 13.15 -18.39 -8.11
C SER A 513 12.00 -19.40 -8.16
N LEU A 514 12.25 -20.71 -7.97
CA LEU A 514 11.21 -21.74 -7.91
C LEU A 514 10.45 -21.77 -6.57
N GLY A 515 9.90 -20.61 -6.18
CA GLY A 515 8.76 -20.49 -5.27
C GLY A 515 7.45 -20.41 -6.05
N GLU A 516 7.21 -21.33 -6.99
CA GLU A 516 6.09 -21.24 -7.94
C GLU A 516 4.71 -21.28 -7.25
N LYS A 517 4.08 -20.11 -7.13
CA LYS A 517 2.70 -19.96 -6.66
C LYS A 517 1.73 -20.45 -7.73
N LYS A 518 1.11 -21.61 -7.51
CA LYS A 518 0.08 -22.17 -8.40
C LYS A 518 -1.15 -21.27 -8.42
N VAL A 519 -1.25 -20.45 -9.47
CA VAL A 519 -2.44 -19.65 -9.77
C VAL A 519 -3.59 -20.58 -10.15
N LYS A 520 -4.49 -20.85 -9.21
CA LYS A 520 -5.70 -21.68 -9.41
C LYS A 520 -6.90 -20.84 -9.89
N THR A 521 -6.92 -19.53 -9.65
CA THR A 521 -8.01 -18.62 -10.05
C THR A 521 -7.53 -17.32 -10.73
N SER A 522 -8.42 -16.65 -11.46
CA SER A 522 -8.18 -15.31 -12.03
C SER A 522 -7.92 -14.25 -10.96
N MET A 523 -8.51 -14.39 -9.77
CA MET A 523 -8.28 -13.47 -8.65
C MET A 523 -6.87 -13.62 -8.07
N GLN A 524 -6.38 -14.85 -7.94
CA GLN A 524 -5.00 -15.14 -7.54
C GLN A 524 -3.99 -14.65 -8.58
N TYR A 525 -4.28 -14.79 -9.88
CA TYR A 525 -3.46 -14.22 -10.95
C TYR A 525 -3.33 -12.70 -10.79
N TYR A 526 -4.46 -12.04 -10.54
CA TYR A 526 -4.54 -10.61 -10.40
C TYR A 526 -3.84 -10.09 -9.14
N SER A 527 -4.03 -10.72 -7.97
CA SER A 527 -3.25 -10.38 -6.76
C SER A 527 -1.76 -10.49 -7.03
N SER A 528 -1.30 -11.63 -7.56
CA SER A 528 0.12 -11.86 -7.87
C SER A 528 0.70 -10.80 -8.83
N LEU A 529 -0.10 -10.30 -9.77
CA LEU A 529 0.29 -9.20 -10.66
C LEU A 529 0.38 -7.85 -9.94
N LEU A 530 -0.53 -7.55 -9.02
CA LEU A 530 -0.46 -6.34 -8.18
C LEU A 530 0.71 -6.39 -7.21
N ASP A 531 0.87 -7.51 -6.51
CA ASP A 531 1.95 -7.78 -5.57
C ASP A 531 3.32 -7.68 -6.29
N PHE A 532 3.42 -8.11 -7.55
CA PHE A 532 4.61 -7.88 -8.39
C PHE A 532 4.78 -6.41 -8.83
N MET A 533 3.71 -5.74 -9.26
CA MET A 533 3.79 -4.35 -9.73
C MET A 533 4.18 -3.36 -8.62
N GLY A 534 3.81 -3.64 -7.37
CA GLY A 534 4.14 -2.83 -6.19
C GLY A 534 5.64 -2.68 -5.90
N LYS A 535 6.48 -3.61 -6.39
CA LYS A 535 7.88 -3.76 -5.97
C LYS A 535 8.91 -2.93 -6.74
N ASN A 536 8.48 -1.94 -7.53
CA ASN A 536 9.38 -1.09 -8.33
C ASN A 536 9.95 0.11 -7.54
N GLU A 537 10.08 0.01 -6.21
CA GLU A 537 10.49 1.11 -5.35
C GLU A 537 11.87 0.94 -4.71
N PRO A 538 12.57 2.06 -4.44
CA PRO A 538 13.76 2.09 -3.60
C PRO A 538 13.35 2.04 -2.12
N PHE A 539 13.06 0.85 -1.60
CA PHE A 539 13.18 0.56 -0.16
C PHE A 539 14.65 0.23 0.10
N GLU A 540 15.36 1.15 0.78
CA GLU A 540 16.80 1.07 1.01
C GLU A 540 17.11 0.36 2.34
N LYS A 541 18.34 -0.14 2.51
CA LYS A 541 18.72 -0.86 3.74
C LYS A 541 18.57 0.01 4.98
N GLU A 542 18.87 1.29 4.83
CA GLU A 542 18.76 2.36 5.81
C GLU A 542 17.30 2.59 6.26
N ASP A 543 16.31 2.19 5.45
CA ASP A 543 14.89 2.28 5.83
C ASP A 543 14.47 1.17 6.81
N VAL A 544 15.19 0.05 6.87
CA VAL A 544 14.85 -1.12 7.71
C VAL A 544 14.91 -0.80 9.22
N GLU A 545 15.82 0.10 9.60
CA GLU A 545 16.00 0.59 10.98
C GLU A 545 14.85 1.51 11.44
N ARG A 546 14.08 2.05 10.49
CA ARG A 546 12.92 2.94 10.72
C ARG A 546 11.58 2.35 10.25
N THR A 547 11.55 1.05 9.96
CA THR A 547 10.39 0.35 9.39
C THR A 547 9.86 -0.74 10.32
N ILE A 548 8.57 -0.69 10.63
CA ILE A 548 7.80 -1.80 11.23
C ILE A 548 7.38 -2.74 10.09
N GLY A 549 8.06 -3.87 9.98
CA GLY A 549 7.67 -4.96 9.08
C GLY A 549 6.60 -5.82 9.71
N ILE A 550 5.42 -5.87 9.08
CA ILE A 550 4.28 -6.68 9.52
C ILE A 550 4.16 -7.89 8.59
N ASP A 551 4.35 -9.08 9.15
CA ASP A 551 4.07 -10.36 8.49
C ASP A 551 2.56 -10.64 8.58
N VAL A 552 1.87 -10.69 7.45
CA VAL A 552 0.43 -11.01 7.37
C VAL A 552 0.15 -12.48 7.07
N ASP A 553 1.20 -13.29 6.97
CA ASP A 553 1.18 -14.75 6.90
C ASP A 553 0.41 -15.34 5.71
N TYR A 554 -0.92 -15.44 5.81
CA TYR A 554 -1.79 -16.08 4.84
C TYR A 554 -2.75 -15.15 4.09
N VAL A 555 -2.93 -13.90 4.54
CA VAL A 555 -3.95 -13.00 3.98
C VAL A 555 -3.40 -12.23 2.77
N GLY A 556 -4.09 -12.36 1.64
CA GLY A 556 -3.75 -11.71 0.38
C GLY A 556 -4.27 -10.28 0.25
N THR A 557 -3.77 -9.57 -0.75
CA THR A 557 -4.11 -8.17 -1.06
C THR A 557 -5.60 -7.95 -1.37
N MET A 558 -6.30 -8.99 -1.84
CA MET A 558 -7.69 -8.91 -2.33
C MET A 558 -8.74 -9.60 -1.43
N ASP A 559 -8.35 -10.10 -0.25
CA ASP A 559 -9.23 -10.91 0.61
C ASP A 559 -10.16 -10.02 1.47
N PHE A 560 -10.97 -9.19 0.81
CA PHE A 560 -11.86 -8.21 1.45
C PHE A 560 -13.12 -8.82 2.10
N ASP A 561 -13.44 -10.07 1.75
CA ASP A 561 -14.45 -10.90 2.43
C ASP A 561 -13.72 -11.92 3.31
N MET A 562 -13.49 -11.55 4.57
CA MET A 562 -12.72 -12.32 5.56
C MET A 562 -13.49 -12.44 6.87
N ALA A 563 -13.27 -13.51 7.63
CA ALA A 563 -13.95 -13.69 8.91
C ALA A 563 -13.37 -12.74 9.98
N ASN A 564 -14.17 -12.47 11.02
CA ASN A 564 -13.74 -11.63 12.15
C ASN A 564 -12.45 -12.15 12.81
N ASP A 565 -12.20 -13.46 12.79
CA ASP A 565 -10.96 -14.04 13.31
C ASP A 565 -9.75 -13.83 12.40
N ASP A 566 -9.93 -13.66 11.08
CA ASP A 566 -8.87 -13.22 10.17
C ASP A 566 -8.53 -11.74 10.40
N MET A 567 -9.54 -10.89 10.63
CA MET A 567 -9.33 -9.48 11.01
C MET A 567 -8.60 -9.36 12.36
N ASN A 568 -9.01 -10.18 13.35
CA ASN A 568 -8.35 -10.26 14.65
C ASN A 568 -6.90 -10.73 14.52
N PHE A 569 -6.64 -11.74 13.68
CA PHE A 569 -5.28 -12.21 13.39
C PHE A 569 -4.41 -11.09 12.79
N LEU A 570 -4.89 -10.37 11.77
CA LEU A 570 -4.14 -9.26 11.16
C LEU A 570 -3.78 -8.17 12.19
N MET A 571 -4.74 -7.77 13.04
CA MET A 571 -4.46 -6.80 14.09
C MET A 571 -3.46 -7.34 15.12
N ASP A 572 -3.57 -8.61 15.53
CA ASP A 572 -2.59 -9.22 16.44
C ASP A 572 -1.17 -9.27 15.82
N GLN A 573 -1.04 -9.50 14.51
CA GLN A 573 0.25 -9.42 13.80
C GLN A 573 0.82 -8.00 13.77
N GLY A 574 0.01 -6.99 13.43
CA GLY A 574 0.44 -5.59 13.45
C GLY A 574 0.93 -5.15 14.83
N ALA A 575 0.26 -5.60 15.89
CA ALA A 575 0.69 -5.36 17.27
C ALA A 575 1.97 -6.14 17.63
N ALA A 576 2.14 -7.38 17.17
CA ALA A 576 3.37 -8.14 17.39
C ALA A 576 4.58 -7.49 16.71
N ALA A 577 4.42 -7.05 15.46
CA ALA A 577 5.43 -6.34 14.69
C ALA A 577 5.86 -5.02 15.34
N ALA A 578 4.89 -4.20 15.78
CA ALA A 578 5.19 -2.95 16.49
C ALA A 578 5.92 -3.20 17.82
N VAL A 579 5.51 -4.21 18.61
CA VAL A 579 6.24 -4.60 19.83
C VAL A 579 7.65 -5.12 19.53
N ALA A 580 7.85 -5.84 18.43
CA ALA A 580 9.18 -6.32 18.02
C ALA A 580 10.10 -5.14 17.66
N PHE A 581 9.60 -4.17 16.90
CA PHE A 581 10.33 -2.96 16.53
C PHE A 581 10.68 -2.10 17.74
N LEU A 582 9.73 -1.77 18.61
CA LEU A 582 9.98 -0.89 19.76
C LEU A 582 10.90 -1.54 20.82
N ARG A 583 10.99 -2.88 20.87
CA ARG A 583 11.96 -3.61 21.71
C ARG A 583 13.37 -3.60 21.14
N GLU A 584 13.52 -3.60 19.82
CA GLU A 584 14.83 -3.53 19.15
C GLU A 584 15.38 -2.10 19.15
N TYR A 585 14.52 -1.11 18.88
CA TYR A 585 14.86 0.32 19.00
C TYR A 585 15.34 0.72 20.40
N GLN A 586 15.09 -0.12 21.42
CA GLN A 586 15.51 0.07 22.82
C GLN A 586 16.63 -0.88 23.28
N SER A 587 17.12 -1.79 22.43
CA SER A 587 18.40 -2.48 22.64
C SER A 587 19.56 -1.77 21.95
N ASP A 588 19.25 -0.93 20.96
CA ASP A 588 20.21 -0.38 20.01
C ASP A 588 20.47 1.13 20.24
N ALA A 589 19.77 1.74 21.23
CA ALA A 589 19.85 3.14 21.66
C ALA A 589 20.22 3.26 23.16
#